data_AF-A0A958J6Q6-F1
#
_entry.id   AF-A0A958J6Q6-F1
#
_cell.length_a   1.000
_cell.length_b   1.000
_cell.length_c   1.000
_cell.angle_alpha   90.00
_cell.angle_beta   90.00
_cell.angle_gamma   90.00
#
_symmetry.space_group_name_H-M   'P 1'
#
loop_
_entity.id
_entity.type
_entity.pdbx_description
1 polymer ?
#
loop_
_entity_poly.entity_id
_entity_poly.type
_entity_poly.pdbx_seq_one_letter_code
_entity_poly.pdbx_strand_id
1 'polypeptide(L)'
;MQEHMSGSPSNPEKNPQFWRTVKSDFREGGHFRTLARDFKDIREFYLDDERKARLARMGSLKRWFVQAWWLLKMMFFRLSSTRRLLLLLGIILILTRVSTNNSNSDSPVLGLLMLLFVLMLELKDKLLARDELAEGRAIQYALMPETSPKVPGWELWLYTRPANDVGGDLLDFLPISPQRFGIAIGDVMGKGLGAALFMAKLQATLRALAADFESLAALGEKI
;
A
#
# COMPACT_ATOMS: atom_id res chain seq x y z
N MET A 1 3.09 10.61 -48.83
CA MET A 1 4.53 10.42 -49.10
C MET A 1 5.24 10.78 -47.80
N GLN A 2 5.76 9.74 -47.10
CA GLN A 2 6.91 9.72 -46.17
C GLN A 2 7.03 10.79 -45.06
N GLU A 3 7.53 10.54 -43.85
CA GLU A 3 7.91 9.34 -43.09
C GLU A 3 8.23 9.83 -41.65
N HIS A 4 8.14 8.89 -40.70
CA HIS A 4 8.73 8.81 -39.34
C HIS A 4 9.76 9.86 -38.86
N MET A 5 9.72 10.18 -37.55
CA MET A 5 10.71 9.68 -36.56
C MET A 5 10.49 10.26 -35.13
N SER A 6 10.21 9.38 -34.16
CA SER A 6 11.11 9.06 -33.02
C SER A 6 11.06 10.04 -31.83
N GLY A 7 10.11 9.81 -30.92
CA GLY A 7 10.24 10.24 -29.52
C GLY A 7 11.28 9.38 -28.80
N SER A 8 12.52 9.84 -28.78
CA SER A 8 13.63 9.25 -28.02
C SER A 8 13.48 9.57 -26.52
N PRO A 9 13.87 8.68 -25.59
CA PRO A 9 13.63 8.85 -24.16
C PRO A 9 14.46 10.00 -23.58
N SER A 10 13.81 10.80 -22.73
CA SER A 10 14.42 11.94 -22.03
C SER A 10 15.62 11.49 -21.19
N ASN A 11 16.81 11.92 -21.62
CA ASN A 11 18.07 11.67 -20.93
C ASN A 11 18.10 12.41 -19.56
N PRO A 12 18.17 11.71 -18.41
CA PRO A 12 18.11 12.32 -17.08
C PRO A 12 19.33 13.16 -16.71
N GLU A 13 20.42 13.12 -17.49
CA GLU A 13 21.65 13.86 -17.19
C GLU A 13 21.55 15.37 -17.41
N LYS A 14 20.53 15.87 -18.11
CA LYS A 14 20.41 17.29 -18.47
C LYS A 14 19.45 18.12 -17.62
N ASN A 15 18.93 17.60 -16.51
CA ASN A 15 18.02 18.38 -15.65
C ASN A 15 18.71 18.91 -14.36
N PRO A 16 19.22 20.15 -14.35
CA PRO A 16 19.84 20.76 -13.17
C PRO A 16 18.85 21.01 -12.01
N GLN A 17 17.54 20.87 -12.23
CA GLN A 17 16.55 20.96 -11.15
C GLN A 17 16.55 19.70 -10.26
N PHE A 18 16.73 18.50 -10.82
CA PHE A 18 16.67 17.25 -10.05
C PHE A 18 17.73 17.19 -8.94
N TRP A 19 18.99 17.46 -9.27
CA TRP A 19 20.07 17.49 -8.27
C TRP A 19 19.95 18.64 -7.27
N ARG A 20 19.27 19.73 -7.63
CA ARG A 20 18.97 20.83 -6.70
C ARG A 20 17.87 20.44 -5.73
N THR A 21 16.80 19.79 -6.19
CA THR A 21 15.71 19.27 -5.35
C THR A 21 16.22 18.18 -4.41
N VAL A 22 16.98 17.20 -4.91
CA VAL A 22 17.56 16.14 -4.07
C VAL A 22 18.50 16.73 -3.00
N LYS A 23 19.30 17.75 -3.35
CA LYS A 23 20.24 18.39 -2.42
C LYS A 23 19.55 19.36 -1.45
N SER A 24 18.45 20.01 -1.84
CA SER A 24 17.63 20.81 -0.93
C SER A 24 16.88 19.91 0.06
N ASP A 25 16.32 18.80 -0.43
CA ASP A 25 15.65 17.81 0.40
C ASP A 25 16.64 17.25 1.43
N PHE A 26 17.87 16.89 1.03
CA PHE A 26 18.88 16.39 1.98
C PHE A 26 19.32 17.40 3.06
N ARG A 27 19.13 18.70 2.85
CA ARG A 27 19.59 19.76 3.77
C ARG A 27 18.56 20.09 4.86
N GLU A 28 17.31 19.69 4.70
CA GLU A 28 16.28 19.79 5.72
C GLU A 28 16.32 18.55 6.63
N GLY A 29 16.89 18.70 7.82
CA GLY A 29 17.12 17.62 8.81
C GLY A 29 15.86 16.96 9.41
N GLY A 30 14.73 16.94 8.70
CA GLY A 30 13.46 16.32 9.10
C GLY A 30 13.34 14.84 8.75
N HIS A 31 14.08 14.34 7.74
CA HIS A 31 13.92 12.98 7.19
C HIS A 31 14.00 11.87 8.22
N PHE A 32 14.90 11.98 9.19
CA PHE A 32 15.06 10.95 10.21
C PHE A 32 13.86 10.90 11.18
N ARG A 33 13.18 12.03 11.43
CA ARG A 33 11.96 12.07 12.26
C ARG A 33 10.75 11.56 11.51
N THR A 34 10.63 11.84 10.22
CA THR A 34 9.56 11.32 9.36
C THR A 34 9.70 9.82 9.17
N LEU A 35 10.91 9.34 8.84
CA LEU A 35 11.22 7.91 8.79
C LEU A 35 10.99 7.22 10.13
N ALA A 36 11.39 7.83 11.25
CA ALA A 36 11.14 7.25 12.57
C ALA A 36 9.64 7.16 12.92
N ARG A 37 8.82 8.10 12.42
CA ARG A 37 7.36 8.07 12.55
C ARG A 37 6.75 6.97 11.68
N ASP A 38 7.14 6.89 10.41
CA ASP A 38 6.69 5.85 9.49
C ASP A 38 7.08 4.44 10.01
N PHE A 39 8.29 4.29 10.58
CA PHE A 39 8.73 3.06 11.23
C PHE A 39 7.96 2.74 12.54
N LYS A 40 7.48 3.76 13.25
CA LYS A 40 6.63 3.57 14.43
C LYS A 40 5.24 3.08 14.00
N ASP A 41 4.64 3.71 12.99
CA ASP A 41 3.31 3.37 12.50
C ASP A 41 3.28 1.99 11.86
N ILE A 42 4.32 1.61 11.10
CA ILE A 42 4.49 0.26 10.56
C ILE A 42 4.68 -0.77 11.68
N ARG A 43 5.46 -0.45 12.71
CA ARG A 43 5.62 -1.34 13.88
C ARG A 43 4.28 -1.57 14.58
N GLU A 44 3.53 -0.51 14.81
CA GLU A 44 2.25 -0.55 15.52
C GLU A 44 1.20 -1.33 14.70
N PHE A 45 1.24 -1.23 13.37
CA PHE A 45 0.40 -2.00 12.46
C PHE A 45 0.78 -3.50 12.34
N TYR A 46 2.05 -3.89 12.51
CA TYR A 46 2.53 -5.27 12.30
C TYR A 46 2.92 -6.05 13.59
N LEU A 47 2.98 -5.41 14.76
CA LEU A 47 3.35 -6.07 16.02
C LEU A 47 2.11 -6.53 16.79
N ASP A 48 1.72 -7.76 16.50
CA ASP A 48 0.81 -8.59 17.28
C ASP A 48 1.21 -8.63 18.78
N ASP A 49 0.24 -8.52 19.69
CA ASP A 49 0.50 -8.29 21.12
C ASP A 49 1.25 -9.45 21.81
N GLU A 50 1.13 -10.67 21.28
CA GLU A 50 1.92 -11.82 21.74
C GLU A 50 3.44 -11.65 21.54
N ARG A 51 3.87 -10.99 20.45
CA ARG A 51 5.30 -10.80 20.16
C ARG A 51 5.93 -9.79 21.10
N LYS A 52 5.17 -8.74 21.48
CA LYS A 52 5.60 -7.74 22.47
C LYS A 52 5.88 -8.40 23.83
N ALA A 53 5.02 -9.31 24.27
CA ALA A 53 5.18 -10.04 25.53
C ALA A 53 6.40 -10.98 25.55
N ARG A 54 6.75 -11.58 24.40
CA ARG A 54 7.93 -12.46 24.26
C ARG A 54 9.24 -11.67 24.22
N LEU A 55 9.21 -10.47 23.63
CA LEU A 55 10.36 -9.55 23.57
C LEU A 55 10.65 -8.88 24.92
N ALA A 56 9.63 -8.60 25.73
CA ALA A 56 9.79 -7.96 27.05
C ALA A 56 10.66 -8.77 28.03
N ARG A 57 10.76 -10.11 27.85
CA ARG A 57 11.51 -11.01 28.75
C ARG A 57 13.00 -11.19 28.40
N MET A 58 13.49 -10.64 27.29
CA MET A 58 14.90 -10.83 26.85
C MET A 58 15.79 -9.64 27.27
N GLY A 59 17.11 -9.79 27.32
CA GLY A 59 18.02 -8.64 27.49
C GLY A 59 18.02 -7.71 26.26
N SER A 60 18.24 -6.41 26.45
CA SER A 60 18.09 -5.37 25.40
C SER A 60 18.91 -5.64 24.13
N LEU A 61 20.16 -6.11 24.28
CA LEU A 61 21.03 -6.48 23.16
C LEU A 61 20.55 -7.74 22.42
N LYS A 62 20.11 -8.75 23.17
CA LYS A 62 19.59 -10.00 22.60
C LYS A 62 18.26 -9.76 21.87
N ARG A 63 17.40 -8.88 22.39
CA ARG A 63 16.18 -8.41 21.69
C ARG A 63 16.54 -7.77 20.36
N TRP A 64 17.53 -6.88 20.34
CA TRP A 64 17.92 -6.18 19.13
C TRP A 64 18.44 -7.14 18.05
N PHE A 65 19.34 -8.06 18.40
CA PHE A 65 19.84 -9.07 17.45
C PHE A 65 18.75 -10.02 16.96
N VAL A 66 17.88 -10.51 17.85
CA VAL A 66 16.78 -11.40 17.48
C VAL A 66 15.78 -10.67 16.57
N GLN A 67 15.43 -9.42 16.87
CA GLN A 67 14.56 -8.61 16.01
C GLN A 67 15.20 -8.32 14.64
N ALA A 68 16.48 -7.95 14.62
CA ALA A 68 17.21 -7.69 13.38
C ALA A 68 17.30 -8.95 12.50
N TRP A 69 17.69 -10.09 13.10
CA TRP A 69 17.75 -11.37 12.41
C TRP A 69 16.37 -11.84 11.91
N TRP A 70 15.33 -11.67 12.73
CA TRP A 70 13.97 -12.04 12.37
C TRP A 70 13.42 -11.18 11.23
N LEU A 71 13.65 -9.87 11.27
CA LEU A 71 13.30 -8.94 10.19
C LEU A 71 14.02 -9.33 8.90
N LEU A 72 15.33 -9.56 8.97
CA LEU A 72 16.13 -9.93 7.79
C LEU A 72 15.66 -11.26 7.20
N LYS A 73 15.37 -12.25 8.05
CA LYS A 73 14.77 -13.51 7.62
C LYS A 73 13.41 -13.27 6.97
N MET A 74 12.52 -12.51 7.60
CA MET A 74 11.20 -12.22 7.02
C MET A 74 11.29 -11.51 5.67
N MET A 75 12.16 -10.51 5.54
CA MET A 75 12.39 -9.82 4.28
C MET A 75 12.92 -10.78 3.23
N PHE A 76 13.87 -11.64 3.58
CA PHE A 76 14.39 -12.66 2.67
C PHE A 76 13.29 -13.62 2.20
N PHE A 77 12.41 -14.08 3.09
CA PHE A 77 11.32 -14.99 2.73
C PHE A 77 10.13 -14.31 2.03
N ARG A 78 10.02 -12.97 2.05
CA ARG A 78 9.04 -12.24 1.22
C ARG A 78 9.42 -12.19 -0.26
N LEU A 79 10.70 -12.36 -0.60
CA LEU A 79 11.14 -12.43 -1.99
C LEU A 79 10.74 -13.78 -2.61
N SER A 80 10.30 -13.74 -3.88
CA SER A 80 10.07 -14.96 -4.67
C SER A 80 11.31 -15.86 -4.71
N SER A 81 11.11 -17.18 -4.82
CA SER A 81 12.19 -18.19 -4.90
C SER A 81 13.27 -17.83 -5.93
N THR A 82 12.88 -17.31 -7.09
CA THR A 82 13.80 -16.88 -8.14
C THR A 82 14.60 -15.64 -7.74
N ARG A 83 13.94 -14.62 -7.19
CA ARG A 83 14.58 -13.36 -6.75
C ARG A 83 15.57 -13.60 -5.61
N ARG A 84 15.26 -14.53 -4.69
CA ARG A 84 16.18 -14.93 -3.61
C ARG A 84 17.47 -15.53 -4.16
N LEU A 85 17.36 -16.42 -5.14
CA LEU A 85 18.54 -17.01 -5.80
C LEU A 85 19.36 -15.93 -6.52
N LEU A 86 18.71 -15.02 -7.23
CA LEU A 86 19.40 -13.91 -7.92
C LEU A 86 20.12 -12.98 -6.95
N LEU A 87 19.47 -12.65 -5.82
CA LEU A 87 20.06 -11.82 -4.77
C LEU A 87 21.26 -12.51 -4.13
N LEU A 88 21.14 -13.80 -3.79
CA LEU A 88 22.25 -14.58 -3.23
C LEU A 88 23.41 -14.69 -4.23
N LEU A 89 23.14 -14.95 -5.50
CA LEU A 89 24.17 -15.02 -6.53
C LEU A 89 24.89 -13.67 -6.69
N GLY A 90 24.15 -12.56 -6.73
CA GLY A 90 24.72 -11.22 -6.79
C GLY A 90 25.61 -10.91 -5.59
N ILE A 91 25.16 -11.26 -4.37
CA ILE A 91 25.98 -11.12 -3.15
C ILE A 91 27.22 -12.00 -3.20
N ILE A 92 27.08 -13.27 -3.61
CA ILE A 92 28.21 -14.21 -3.71
C ILE A 92 29.26 -13.67 -4.69
N LEU A 93 28.85 -13.19 -5.87
CA LEU A 93 29.77 -12.60 -6.85
C LEU A 93 30.52 -11.38 -6.31
N ILE A 94 29.88 -10.57 -5.47
CA ILE A 94 30.52 -9.43 -4.80
C ILE A 94 31.45 -9.90 -3.69
N LEU A 95 31.04 -10.87 -2.87
CA LEU A 95 31.82 -11.38 -1.74
C LEU A 95 33.06 -12.16 -2.17
N THR A 96 32.93 -13.04 -3.17
CA THR A 96 34.07 -13.75 -3.74
C THR A 96 35.08 -12.74 -4.25
N ARG A 97 34.62 -11.66 -4.88
CA ARG A 97 35.47 -10.59 -5.39
C ARG A 97 36.19 -9.80 -4.29
N VAL A 98 35.48 -9.44 -3.21
CA VAL A 98 36.10 -8.75 -2.06
C VAL A 98 37.18 -9.63 -1.40
N SER A 99 36.99 -10.95 -1.41
CA SER A 99 37.94 -11.90 -0.83
C SER A 99 39.15 -12.18 -1.73
N THR A 100 39.00 -12.20 -3.06
CA THR A 100 40.13 -12.34 -3.99
C THR A 100 40.73 -10.98 -4.30
N ASN A 101 41.79 -10.64 -3.56
CA ASN A 101 42.62 -9.44 -3.70
C ASN A 101 43.46 -9.45 -5.01
N ASN A 102 42.83 -9.73 -6.16
CA ASN A 102 43.51 -9.92 -7.44
C ASN A 102 43.33 -8.71 -8.37
N SER A 103 44.45 -8.13 -8.80
CA SER A 103 44.55 -6.73 -9.25
C SER A 103 44.18 -6.46 -10.71
N ASN A 104 43.79 -7.46 -11.52
CA ASN A 104 43.61 -7.24 -12.95
C ASN A 104 42.15 -7.43 -13.40
N SER A 105 41.47 -6.30 -13.59
CA SER A 105 40.31 -6.06 -14.47
C SER A 105 38.91 -6.59 -14.14
N ASP A 106 38.69 -7.43 -13.13
CA ASP A 106 37.30 -7.87 -12.85
C ASP A 106 36.58 -6.89 -11.92
N SER A 107 35.73 -6.03 -12.47
CA SER A 107 34.92 -5.10 -11.68
C SER A 107 33.70 -5.82 -11.09
N PRO A 108 33.21 -5.46 -9.88
CA PRO A 108 32.03 -6.10 -9.26
C PRO A 108 30.71 -5.73 -9.96
N VAL A 109 30.79 -5.20 -11.19
CA VAL A 109 29.70 -4.63 -11.96
C VAL A 109 28.60 -5.65 -12.20
N LEU A 110 28.94 -6.90 -12.49
CA LEU A 110 27.92 -7.94 -12.76
C LEU A 110 27.05 -8.21 -11.52
N GLY A 111 27.66 -8.36 -10.34
CA GLY A 111 26.92 -8.57 -9.09
C GLY A 111 26.08 -7.35 -8.71
N LEU A 112 26.61 -6.14 -8.92
CA LEU A 112 25.89 -4.90 -8.68
C LEU A 112 24.68 -4.74 -9.62
N LEU A 113 24.85 -5.02 -10.92
CA LEU A 113 23.77 -5.00 -11.90
C LEU A 113 22.69 -6.03 -11.55
N MET A 114 23.08 -7.20 -11.06
CA MET A 114 22.17 -8.24 -10.62
C MET A 114 21.33 -7.79 -9.41
N LEU A 115 21.96 -7.13 -8.43
CA LEU A 115 21.25 -6.54 -7.28
C LEU A 115 20.30 -5.42 -7.71
N LEU A 116 20.75 -4.54 -8.61
CA LEU A 116 19.94 -3.46 -9.15
C LEU A 116 18.73 -4.00 -9.92
N PHE A 117 18.91 -5.08 -10.67
CA PHE A 117 17.84 -5.76 -11.37
C PHE A 117 16.81 -6.38 -10.41
N VAL A 118 17.26 -7.07 -9.36
CA VAL A 118 16.34 -7.60 -8.32
C VAL A 118 15.57 -6.45 -7.66
N LEU A 119 16.24 -5.34 -7.35
CA LEU A 119 15.59 -4.16 -6.79
C LEU A 119 14.56 -3.57 -7.76
N MET A 120 14.87 -3.51 -9.05
CA MET A 120 13.95 -3.03 -10.08
C MET A 120 12.69 -3.90 -10.16
N LEU A 121 12.83 -5.24 -10.11
CA LEU A 121 11.69 -6.15 -10.12
C LEU A 121 10.80 -5.95 -8.88
N GLU A 122 11.41 -5.78 -7.71
CA GLU A 122 10.67 -5.55 -6.47
C GLU A 122 9.96 -4.18 -6.47
N LEU A 123 10.61 -3.15 -7.02
CA LEU A 123 10.01 -1.83 -7.19
C LEU A 123 8.83 -1.88 -8.15
N LYS A 124 8.95 -2.61 -9.27
CA LYS A 124 7.85 -2.80 -10.22
C LYS A 124 6.62 -3.40 -9.55
N ASP A 125 6.77 -4.46 -8.77
CA ASP A 125 5.64 -5.09 -8.08
C ASP A 125 4.96 -4.14 -7.09
N LYS A 126 5.76 -3.35 -6.36
CA LYS A 126 5.22 -2.34 -5.43
C LYS A 126 4.47 -1.22 -6.15
N LEU A 127 4.96 -0.80 -7.31
CA LEU A 127 4.28 0.20 -8.15
C LEU A 127 2.97 -0.37 -8.68
N LEU A 128 2.97 -1.58 -9.24
CA LEU A 128 1.75 -2.25 -9.71
C LEU A 128 0.70 -2.39 -8.61
N ALA A 129 1.10 -2.88 -7.43
CA ALA A 129 0.19 -3.02 -6.30
C ALA A 129 -0.39 -1.67 -5.83
N ARG A 130 0.39 -0.59 -5.94
CA ARG A 130 -0.08 0.77 -5.63
C ARG A 130 -1.08 1.27 -6.68
N ASP A 131 -0.82 1.00 -7.95
CA ASP A 131 -1.72 1.38 -9.05
C ASP A 131 -3.06 0.64 -8.93
N GLU A 132 -3.05 -0.66 -8.63
CA GLU A 132 -4.25 -1.46 -8.36
C GLU A 132 -5.07 -0.91 -7.17
N LEU A 133 -4.41 -0.43 -6.11
CA LEU A 133 -5.08 0.23 -4.99
C LEU A 133 -5.70 1.57 -5.40
N ALA A 134 -5.02 2.35 -6.25
CA ALA A 134 -5.55 3.61 -6.76
C ALA A 134 -6.76 3.40 -7.69
N GLU A 135 -6.75 2.36 -8.51
CA GLU A 135 -7.91 1.96 -9.32
C GLU A 135 -9.06 1.48 -8.44
N GLY A 136 -8.79 0.63 -7.45
CA GLY A 136 -9.79 0.17 -6.48
C GLY A 136 -10.43 1.33 -5.72
N ARG A 137 -9.66 2.37 -5.40
CA ARG A 137 -10.17 3.62 -4.83
C ARG A 137 -11.14 4.31 -5.78
N ALA A 138 -10.77 4.47 -7.05
CA ALA A 138 -11.64 5.10 -8.05
C ALA A 138 -12.98 4.36 -8.18
N ILE A 139 -12.95 3.02 -8.19
CA ILE A 139 -14.16 2.19 -8.19
C ILE A 139 -14.98 2.42 -6.91
N GLN A 140 -14.34 2.43 -5.74
CA GLN A 140 -15.03 2.69 -4.48
C GLN A 140 -15.74 4.04 -4.49
N TYR A 141 -15.08 5.10 -4.95
CA TYR A 141 -15.69 6.43 -5.08
C TYR A 141 -16.84 6.46 -6.09
N ALA A 142 -16.72 5.74 -7.20
CA ALA A 142 -17.80 5.63 -8.19
C ALA A 142 -19.05 4.90 -7.66
N LEU A 143 -18.90 4.06 -6.62
CA LEU A 143 -20.02 3.42 -5.93
C LEU A 143 -20.66 4.32 -4.86
N MET A 144 -19.97 5.39 -4.44
CA MET A 144 -20.53 6.32 -3.46
C MET A 144 -21.58 7.22 -4.10
N PRO A 145 -22.58 7.68 -3.33
CA PRO A 145 -23.57 8.62 -3.85
C PRO A 145 -22.90 9.94 -4.27
N GLU A 146 -22.99 10.31 -5.55
CA GLU A 146 -22.40 11.55 -6.08
C GLU A 146 -23.13 12.81 -5.58
N THR A 147 -24.43 12.69 -5.32
CA THR A 147 -25.28 13.80 -4.91
C THR A 147 -26.12 13.43 -3.70
N SER A 148 -26.26 14.38 -2.77
CA SER A 148 -27.20 14.22 -1.67
C SER A 148 -28.64 14.25 -2.22
N PRO A 149 -29.47 13.25 -1.90
CA PRO A 149 -30.83 13.19 -2.40
C PRO A 149 -31.69 14.29 -1.77
N LYS A 150 -32.67 14.76 -2.54
CA LYS A 150 -33.64 15.75 -2.07
C LYS A 150 -34.78 15.04 -1.33
N VAL A 151 -34.74 15.11 -0.01
CA VAL A 151 -35.81 14.57 0.85
C VAL A 151 -36.63 15.76 1.40
N PRO A 152 -37.96 15.83 1.17
CA PRO A 152 -38.77 16.96 1.62
C PRO A 152 -38.65 17.20 3.14
N GLY A 153 -38.30 18.43 3.52
CA GLY A 153 -38.13 18.81 4.93
C GLY A 153 -36.77 18.46 5.55
N TRP A 154 -35.86 17.87 4.78
CA TRP A 154 -34.52 17.48 5.24
C TRP A 154 -33.43 18.05 4.33
N GLU A 155 -32.33 18.47 4.94
CA GLU A 155 -31.11 18.86 4.24
C GLU A 155 -30.04 17.81 4.54
N LEU A 156 -29.59 17.11 3.50
CA LEU A 156 -28.62 16.02 3.62
C LEU A 156 -27.29 16.46 3.02
N TRP A 157 -26.20 16.14 3.72
CA TRP A 157 -24.84 16.39 3.28
C TRP A 157 -23.99 15.14 3.48
N LEU A 158 -23.10 14.87 2.54
CA LEU A 158 -22.17 13.76 2.57
C LEU A 158 -20.73 14.26 2.45
N TYR A 159 -19.89 13.87 3.41
CA TYR A 159 -18.44 14.03 3.32
C TYR A 159 -17.75 12.76 3.81
N THR A 160 -16.82 12.24 3.01
CA THR A 160 -15.95 11.14 3.41
C THR A 160 -14.49 11.45 3.05
N ARG A 161 -13.57 11.05 3.92
CA ARG A 161 -12.13 11.16 3.70
C ARG A 161 -11.45 9.89 4.19
N PRO A 162 -11.13 8.94 3.29
CA PRO A 162 -10.49 7.70 3.70
C PRO A 162 -9.08 7.98 4.24
N ALA A 163 -8.69 7.22 5.26
CA ALA A 163 -7.37 7.34 5.89
C ALA A 163 -6.22 6.76 5.04
N ASN A 164 -6.52 5.86 4.10
CA ASN A 164 -5.58 5.26 3.15
C ASN A 164 -6.16 5.32 1.72
N ASP A 165 -5.55 4.64 0.75
CA ASP A 165 -6.07 4.59 -0.62
C ASP A 165 -7.50 4.03 -0.69
N VAL A 166 -7.79 2.96 0.05
CA VAL A 166 -9.08 2.26 0.00
C VAL A 166 -9.55 1.94 1.43
N GLY A 167 -10.80 2.28 1.76
CA GLY A 167 -11.37 2.19 3.11
C GLY A 167 -12.47 1.13 3.27
N GLY A 168 -12.81 0.83 4.52
CA GLY A 168 -13.93 -0.05 4.90
C GLY A 168 -15.25 0.68 5.17
N ASP A 169 -15.26 2.01 5.11
CA ASP A 169 -16.42 2.82 5.42
C ASP A 169 -17.50 2.65 4.35
N LEU A 170 -18.68 2.24 4.77
CA LEU A 170 -19.90 2.19 3.97
C LEU A 170 -20.67 3.49 4.18
N LEU A 171 -21.00 4.15 3.08
CA LEU A 171 -22.01 5.19 3.09
C LEU A 171 -22.89 5.09 1.85
N ASP A 172 -24.19 4.95 2.07
CA ASP A 172 -25.16 4.85 0.98
C ASP A 172 -26.52 5.48 1.31
N PHE A 173 -27.18 5.94 0.25
CA PHE A 173 -28.54 6.46 0.27
C PHE A 173 -29.47 5.46 -0.40
N LEU A 174 -30.47 4.97 0.32
CA LEU A 174 -31.36 3.89 -0.10
C LEU A 174 -32.78 4.45 -0.32
N PRO A 175 -33.18 4.79 -1.55
CA PRO A 175 -34.56 5.15 -1.85
C PRO A 175 -35.43 3.88 -1.81
N ILE A 176 -36.12 3.64 -0.68
CA ILE A 176 -36.92 2.43 -0.45
C ILE A 176 -38.30 2.55 -1.10
N SER A 177 -38.97 3.69 -0.91
CA SER A 177 -40.27 4.00 -1.53
C SER A 177 -40.49 5.52 -1.58
N PRO A 178 -41.58 6.03 -2.20
CA PRO A 178 -41.88 7.47 -2.22
C PRO A 178 -41.99 8.13 -0.84
N GLN A 179 -42.21 7.35 0.22
CA GLN A 179 -42.42 7.81 1.60
C GLN A 179 -41.36 7.26 2.57
N ARG A 180 -40.51 6.33 2.13
CA ARG A 180 -39.45 5.73 2.95
C ARG A 180 -38.10 5.92 2.30
N PHE A 181 -37.19 6.47 3.09
CA PHE A 181 -35.82 6.74 2.68
C PHE A 181 -34.88 6.18 3.74
N GLY A 182 -33.93 5.37 3.32
CA GLY A 182 -32.92 4.76 4.18
C GLY A 182 -31.55 5.41 3.98
N ILE A 183 -30.77 5.44 5.06
CA ILE A 183 -29.37 5.86 5.03
C ILE A 183 -28.57 4.72 5.67
N ALA A 184 -27.57 4.21 4.96
CA ALA A 184 -26.65 3.22 5.48
C ALA A 184 -25.31 3.90 5.76
N ILE A 185 -24.84 3.79 7.00
CA ILE A 185 -23.51 4.24 7.44
C ILE A 185 -22.92 3.13 8.29
N GLY A 186 -21.68 2.72 8.01
CA GLY A 186 -21.02 1.70 8.82
C GLY A 186 -19.53 1.63 8.58
N ASP A 187 -18.78 1.21 9.60
CA ASP A 187 -17.39 0.76 9.45
C ASP A 187 -17.43 -0.77 9.27
N VAL A 188 -17.21 -1.23 8.04
CA VAL A 188 -17.48 -2.63 7.68
C VAL A 188 -16.28 -3.52 8.02
N MET A 189 -15.11 -3.19 7.49
CA MET A 189 -13.92 -4.03 7.53
C MET A 189 -12.67 -3.19 7.30
N GLY A 190 -11.70 -3.22 8.23
CA GLY A 190 -10.29 -2.84 8.03
C GLY A 190 -9.96 -1.81 6.92
N LYS A 191 -8.90 -2.09 6.15
CA LYS A 191 -8.41 -1.20 5.07
C LYS A 191 -7.83 -1.99 3.90
N GLY A 192 -7.77 -1.36 2.72
CA GLY A 192 -7.22 -1.95 1.50
C GLY A 192 -8.29 -2.55 0.57
N LEU A 193 -7.85 -3.20 -0.50
CA LEU A 193 -8.73 -3.64 -1.59
C LEU A 193 -9.84 -4.62 -1.14
N GLY A 194 -9.51 -5.59 -0.29
CA GLY A 194 -10.49 -6.57 0.20
C GLY A 194 -11.62 -5.94 1.02
N ALA A 195 -11.31 -4.88 1.78
CA ALA A 195 -12.30 -4.12 2.54
C ALA A 195 -13.30 -3.42 1.61
N ALA A 196 -12.83 -2.75 0.56
CA ALA A 196 -13.74 -2.09 -0.40
C ALA A 196 -14.59 -3.08 -1.19
N LEU A 197 -14.04 -4.22 -1.61
CA LEU A 197 -14.84 -5.25 -2.30
C LEU A 197 -15.96 -5.78 -1.41
N PHE A 198 -15.67 -5.99 -0.12
CA PHE A 198 -16.68 -6.42 0.83
C PHE A 198 -17.72 -5.31 1.10
N MET A 199 -17.27 -4.05 1.26
CA MET A 199 -18.16 -2.88 1.37
C MET A 199 -19.09 -2.77 0.16
N ALA A 200 -18.57 -2.87 -1.06
CA ALA A 200 -19.35 -2.82 -2.30
C ALA A 200 -20.39 -3.95 -2.37
N LYS A 201 -20.02 -5.17 -1.95
CA LYS A 201 -20.95 -6.29 -1.85
C LYS A 201 -22.06 -6.00 -0.85
N LEU A 202 -21.71 -5.53 0.36
CA LEU A 202 -22.68 -5.18 1.39
C LEU A 202 -23.64 -4.08 0.92
N GLN A 203 -23.12 -3.04 0.26
CA GLN A 203 -23.91 -1.97 -0.34
C GLN A 203 -24.92 -2.52 -1.37
N ALA A 204 -24.47 -3.40 -2.27
CA ALA A 204 -25.34 -4.04 -3.25
C ALA A 204 -26.41 -4.93 -2.58
N THR A 205 -26.04 -5.69 -1.55
CA THR A 205 -26.98 -6.52 -0.78
C THR A 205 -28.01 -5.67 -0.03
N LEU A 206 -27.59 -4.58 0.60
CA LEU A 206 -28.49 -3.63 1.26
C LEU A 206 -29.48 -3.01 0.26
N ARG A 207 -29.01 -2.57 -0.91
CA ARG A 207 -29.89 -2.03 -1.96
C ARG A 207 -30.90 -3.06 -2.46
N ALA A 208 -30.50 -4.32 -2.58
CA ALA A 208 -31.38 -5.38 -3.04
C ALA A 208 -32.46 -5.75 -2.02
N LEU A 209 -32.11 -5.77 -0.72
CA LEU A 209 -33.01 -6.23 0.34
C LEU A 209 -33.83 -5.11 0.99
N ALA A 210 -33.36 -3.86 0.97
CA ALA A 210 -33.98 -2.78 1.75
C ALA A 210 -35.46 -2.52 1.42
N ALA A 211 -35.93 -2.85 0.21
CA ALA A 211 -37.32 -2.73 -0.18
C ALA A 211 -38.23 -3.83 0.41
N ASP A 212 -37.67 -4.98 0.75
CA ASP A 212 -38.41 -6.18 1.17
C ASP A 212 -38.69 -6.21 2.69
N PHE A 213 -38.04 -5.33 3.47
CA PHE A 213 -38.17 -5.30 4.92
C PHE A 213 -38.78 -3.98 5.42
N GLU A 214 -39.77 -4.08 6.31
CA GLU A 214 -40.41 -2.90 6.90
C GLU A 214 -39.64 -2.29 8.08
N SER A 215 -38.73 -3.05 8.69
CA SER A 215 -37.93 -2.61 9.85
C SER A 215 -36.44 -2.87 9.64
N LEU A 216 -35.61 -1.98 10.18
CA LEU A 216 -34.15 -2.13 10.17
C LEU A 216 -33.69 -3.37 10.96
N ALA A 217 -34.41 -3.75 12.02
CA ALA A 217 -34.08 -4.93 12.83
C ALA A 217 -34.20 -6.21 11.99
N ALA A 218 -35.31 -6.38 11.25
CA ALA A 218 -35.51 -7.54 10.39
C ALA A 218 -34.50 -7.59 9.22
N LEU A 219 -34.13 -6.42 8.68
CA LEU A 219 -33.07 -6.33 7.67
C LEU A 219 -31.71 -6.76 8.27
N GLY A 220 -31.40 -6.31 9.50
CA GLY A 220 -30.15 -6.63 10.19
C GLY A 220 -29.99 -8.11 10.54
N GLU A 221 -31.07 -8.84 10.81
CA GLU A 221 -30.99 -10.30 11.05
C GLU A 221 -30.60 -11.09 9.79
N LYS A 222 -30.73 -10.49 8.60
CA LYS A 222 -30.50 -11.17 7.32
C LYS A 222 -29.11 -10.94 6.73
N ILE A 223 -28.40 -9.93 7.23
CA ILE A 223 -27.11 -9.44 6.74
C ILE A 223 -25.98 -9.95 7.65
#